data_AF-A0A846LS41-F1
#
_entry.id   AF-A0A846LS41-F1
#
_cell.length_a   1.000
_cell.length_b   1.000
_cell.length_c   1.000
_cell.angle_alpha   90.00
_cell.angle_beta   90.00
_cell.angle_gamma   90.00
#
_symmetry.space_group_name_H-M   'P 1'
#
loop_
_entity.id
_entity.type
_entity.pdbx_description
1 polymer ?
#
loop_
_entity_poly.entity_id
_entity_poly.type
_entity_poly.pdbx_seq_one_letter_code
_entity_poly.pdbx_strand_id
1 'polypeptide(L)'
;MTETTATASGTDTTAITVVRLDIEGNAIRAQWSPGPSGSLLEPLQAAVGGDVDVVRLHPEMEMWVHDEGLYRCELNPVASAVAAGMGFSRQLYCGPVVFTGGADEDGNTLGLSEELAEVLLELVERLKANPVRMAAITIRGEAFMAAYR
;
A
#
# COMPACT_ATOMS: atom_id res chain seq x y z
N MET A 1 45.51 22.41 -19.35
CA MET A 1 44.51 21.33 -19.32
C MET A 1 43.86 21.38 -17.96
N THR A 2 42.67 21.97 -17.89
CA THR A 2 41.87 22.07 -16.65
C THR A 2 40.94 20.87 -16.60
N GLU A 3 41.16 19.97 -15.65
CA GLU A 3 40.17 18.95 -15.26
C GLU A 3 39.06 19.63 -14.48
N THR A 4 37.89 19.72 -15.11
CA THR A 4 36.64 20.05 -14.44
C THR A 4 36.13 18.79 -13.75
N THR A 5 36.33 18.68 -12.44
CA THR A 5 35.58 17.75 -11.59
C THR A 5 34.12 18.14 -11.62
N ALA A 6 33.30 17.31 -12.25
CA ALA A 6 31.84 17.39 -12.18
C ALA A 6 31.42 17.09 -10.73
N THR A 7 30.82 18.10 -10.09
CA THR A 7 30.14 17.98 -8.81
C THR A 7 28.99 16.97 -8.96
N ALA A 8 29.01 15.89 -8.19
CA ALA A 8 27.86 15.00 -8.07
C ALA A 8 26.68 15.83 -7.53
N SER A 9 25.67 16.01 -8.37
CA SER A 9 24.36 16.52 -7.98
C SER A 9 23.77 15.58 -6.94
N GLY A 10 23.71 16.02 -5.68
CA GLY A 10 22.99 15.31 -4.64
C GLY A 10 21.53 15.16 -5.05
N THR A 11 21.04 13.93 -5.14
CA THR A 11 19.63 13.62 -5.35
C THR A 11 18.90 14.09 -4.10
N ASP A 12 18.23 15.23 -4.20
CA ASP A 12 17.27 15.65 -3.18
C ASP A 12 16.15 14.61 -3.18
N THR A 13 16.24 13.67 -2.26
CA THR A 13 15.39 12.49 -2.26
C THR A 13 14.11 12.86 -1.51
N THR A 14 13.23 13.58 -2.19
CA THR A 14 12.02 14.16 -1.62
C THR A 14 11.18 13.07 -0.94
N ALA A 15 10.89 13.28 0.34
CA ALA A 15 10.00 12.38 1.07
C ALA A 15 8.59 12.42 0.47
N ILE A 16 7.94 11.26 0.44
CA ILE A 16 6.59 11.11 -0.07
C ILE A 16 5.61 10.72 1.04
N THR A 17 4.36 11.17 0.90
CA THR A 17 3.27 10.76 1.79
C THR A 17 2.78 9.37 1.41
N VAL A 18 2.71 8.47 2.39
CA VAL A 18 2.10 7.14 2.26
C VAL A 18 1.11 6.90 3.39
N VAL A 19 0.20 5.94 3.20
CA VAL A 19 -0.65 5.42 4.29
C VAL A 19 -0.40 3.92 4.42
N ARG A 20 0.03 3.46 5.60
CA ARG A 20 0.18 2.04 5.91
C ARG A 20 -1.05 1.55 6.68
N LEU A 21 -1.60 0.42 6.26
CA LEU A 21 -2.73 -0.23 6.92
C LEU A 21 -2.31 -1.62 7.38
N ASP A 22 -2.33 -1.86 8.69
CA ASP A 22 -2.04 -3.18 9.26
C ASP A 22 -3.25 -4.14 9.17
N ILE A 23 -3.05 -5.38 9.61
CA ILE A 23 -4.09 -6.42 9.59
C ILE A 23 -5.23 -6.19 10.59
N GLU A 24 -4.98 -5.40 11.65
CA GLU A 24 -5.98 -5.00 12.65
C GLU A 24 -6.84 -3.83 12.15
N GLY A 25 -6.53 -3.30 10.97
CA GLY A 25 -7.23 -2.19 10.36
C GLY A 25 -6.78 -0.83 10.90
N ASN A 26 -5.60 -0.71 11.52
CA ASN A 26 -5.05 0.58 11.91
C ASN A 26 -4.33 1.19 10.72
N ALA A 27 -4.74 2.40 10.31
CA ALA A 27 -4.08 3.17 9.28
C ALA A 27 -3.21 4.29 9.85
N ILE A 28 -1.98 4.40 9.34
CA ILE A 28 -1.01 5.42 9.77
C ILE A 28 -0.46 6.12 8.53
N ARG A 29 -0.59 7.45 8.49
CA ARG A 29 0.12 8.30 7.52
C ARG A 29 1.59 8.42 7.91
N ALA A 30 2.49 8.31 6.94
CA ALA A 30 3.92 8.45 7.15
C ALA A 30 4.58 9.20 5.98
N GLN A 31 5.74 9.79 6.26
CA GLN A 31 6.63 10.38 5.26
C GLN A 31 7.80 9.43 5.01
N TRP A 32 7.96 8.96 3.77
CA TRP A 32 9.01 8.01 3.40
C TRP A 32 9.96 8.61 2.39
N SER A 33 11.26 8.42 2.61
CA SER A 33 12.28 8.69 1.61
C SER A 33 12.63 7.40 0.88
N PRO A 34 12.90 7.47 -0.44
CA PRO A 34 13.51 6.37 -1.18
C PRO A 34 14.78 5.81 -0.50
N GLY A 35 15.01 4.51 -0.69
CA GLY A 35 16.17 3.80 -0.15
C GLY A 35 17.47 4.15 -0.87
N PRO A 36 18.58 3.45 -0.57
CA PRO A 36 19.91 3.74 -1.14
C PRO A 36 19.96 3.66 -2.68
N SER A 37 19.07 2.89 -3.30
CA SER A 37 18.92 2.78 -4.75
C SER A 37 18.19 3.96 -5.40
N GLY A 38 17.64 4.89 -4.61
CA GLY A 38 16.76 5.95 -5.07
C GLY A 38 15.32 5.48 -5.32
N SER A 39 14.98 4.22 -5.02
CA SER A 39 13.64 3.64 -5.17
C SER A 39 12.95 3.41 -3.83
N LEU A 40 11.62 3.38 -3.83
CA LEU A 40 10.79 3.00 -2.68
C LEU A 40 10.61 1.48 -2.53
N LEU A 41 11.21 0.66 -3.40
CA LEU A 41 11.03 -0.79 -3.36
C LEU A 41 11.44 -1.39 -2.00
N GLU A 42 12.61 -1.02 -1.47
CA GLU A 42 13.09 -1.53 -0.18
C GLU A 42 12.15 -1.17 0.99
N PRO A 43 11.75 0.10 1.21
CA PRO A 43 10.79 0.41 2.27
C PRO A 43 9.40 -0.22 2.04
N LEU A 44 8.95 -0.39 0.79
CA LEU A 44 7.71 -1.09 0.47
C LEU A 44 7.78 -2.58 0.86
N GLN A 45 8.83 -3.29 0.44
CA GLN A 45 9.05 -4.70 0.78
C GLN A 45 9.15 -4.89 2.30
N ALA A 46 9.88 -4.01 2.99
CA ALA A 46 9.98 -4.04 4.44
C ALA A 46 8.61 -3.83 5.14
N ALA A 47 7.77 -2.94 4.60
CA ALA A 47 6.48 -2.61 5.20
C ALA A 47 5.40 -3.69 5.00
N VAL A 48 5.40 -4.38 3.86
CA VAL A 48 4.47 -5.51 3.62
C VAL A 48 5.01 -6.85 4.14
N GLY A 49 6.32 -6.93 4.42
CA GLY A 49 6.97 -8.09 4.99
C GLY A 49 7.49 -9.12 3.98
N GLY A 50 7.78 -8.72 2.75
CA GLY A 50 8.26 -9.61 1.69
C GLY A 50 8.26 -8.95 0.32
N ASP A 51 8.29 -9.77 -0.74
CA ASP A 51 8.14 -9.28 -2.11
C ASP A 51 6.76 -8.64 -2.31
N VAL A 52 6.72 -7.61 -3.15
CA VAL A 52 5.54 -6.75 -3.35
C VAL A 52 4.90 -6.99 -4.72
N ASP A 53 3.58 -6.88 -4.76
CA ASP A 53 2.82 -6.63 -5.99
C ASP A 53 1.98 -5.35 -5.83
N VAL A 54 1.60 -4.74 -6.95
CA VAL A 54 0.87 -3.47 -6.99
C VAL A 54 -0.53 -3.65 -7.52
N VAL A 55 -1.51 -3.19 -6.73
CA VAL A 55 -2.90 -3.08 -7.16
C VAL A 55 -3.19 -1.61 -7.47
N ARG A 56 -3.32 -1.30 -8.75
CA ARG A 56 -3.71 0.05 -9.19
C ARG A 56 -5.20 0.27 -8.99
N LEU A 57 -5.57 0.86 -7.85
CA LEU A 57 -6.96 1.14 -7.49
C LEU A 57 -7.54 2.34 -8.25
N HIS A 58 -6.69 3.34 -8.53
CA HIS A 58 -6.99 4.57 -9.24
C HIS A 58 -5.69 5.11 -9.88
N PRO A 59 -5.71 5.98 -10.91
CA PRO A 59 -4.50 6.60 -11.44
C PRO A 59 -3.65 7.34 -10.39
N GLU A 60 -4.29 7.85 -9.33
CA GLU A 60 -3.66 8.56 -8.22
C GLU A 60 -3.60 7.74 -6.93
N MET A 61 -3.94 6.43 -6.99
CA MET A 61 -3.91 5.56 -5.81
C MET A 61 -3.55 4.12 -6.17
N GLU A 62 -2.42 3.67 -5.66
CA GLU A 62 -1.96 2.29 -5.73
C GLU A 62 -1.94 1.69 -4.32
N MET A 63 -2.19 0.39 -4.23
CA MET A 63 -2.11 -0.40 -3.00
C MET A 63 -1.06 -1.48 -3.20
N TRP A 64 0.04 -1.38 -2.48
CA TRP A 64 1.12 -2.34 -2.45
C TRP A 64 0.81 -3.42 -1.42
N VAL A 65 0.94 -4.67 -1.85
CA VAL A 65 0.59 -5.85 -1.08
C VAL A 65 1.76 -6.82 -1.08
N HIS A 66 1.80 -7.71 -0.10
CA HIS A 66 2.72 -8.85 -0.17
C HIS A 66 2.28 -9.78 -1.30
N ASP A 67 3.18 -10.08 -2.24
CA ASP A 67 2.91 -10.91 -3.44
C ASP A 67 2.39 -12.31 -3.06
N GLU A 68 3.05 -12.98 -2.11
CA GLU A 68 2.61 -14.25 -1.55
C GLU A 68 1.64 -14.12 -0.36
N GLY A 69 1.07 -12.93 -0.12
CA GLY A 69 0.25 -12.65 1.06
C GLY A 69 -0.93 -13.61 1.21
N LEU A 70 -1.54 -14.01 0.09
CA LEU A 70 -2.64 -14.98 0.09
C LEU A 70 -2.24 -16.35 0.64
N TYR A 71 -0.95 -16.71 0.62
CA TYR A 71 -0.47 -17.99 1.16
C TYR A 71 0.21 -17.83 2.52
N ARG A 72 0.78 -16.66 2.82
CA ARG A 72 1.66 -16.46 3.99
C ARG A 72 1.11 -15.56 5.09
N CYS A 73 0.14 -14.69 4.79
CA CYS A 73 -0.30 -13.66 5.73
C CYS A 73 -1.73 -13.90 6.24
N GLU A 74 -2.09 -13.30 7.35
CA GLU A 74 -3.49 -13.31 7.79
C GLU A 74 -4.37 -12.41 6.91
N LEU A 75 -5.67 -12.67 6.87
CA LEU A 75 -6.62 -11.84 6.13
C LEU A 75 -6.55 -10.39 6.64
N ASN A 76 -6.62 -9.42 5.71
CA ASN A 76 -6.82 -8.01 6.04
C ASN A 76 -8.22 -7.56 5.55
N PRO A 77 -9.25 -7.61 6.41
CA PRO A 77 -10.62 -7.31 6.02
C PRO A 77 -10.81 -5.87 5.57
N VAL A 78 -10.09 -4.93 6.19
CA VAL A 78 -10.21 -3.50 5.88
C VAL A 78 -9.58 -3.19 4.52
N ALA A 79 -8.38 -3.71 4.23
CA ALA A 79 -7.76 -3.57 2.90
C ALA A 79 -8.66 -4.15 1.80
N SER A 80 -9.23 -5.34 2.06
CA SER A 80 -10.22 -5.97 1.17
C SER A 80 -11.46 -5.11 0.97
N ALA A 81 -11.94 -4.45 2.02
CA ALA A 81 -13.10 -3.56 1.95
C ALA A 81 -12.82 -2.28 1.15
N VAL A 82 -11.63 -1.68 1.32
CA VAL A 82 -11.16 -0.52 0.55
C VAL A 82 -11.09 -0.87 -0.93
N ALA A 83 -10.38 -1.94 -1.28
CA ALA A 83 -10.24 -2.38 -2.66
C ALA A 83 -11.59 -2.72 -3.31
N ALA A 84 -12.47 -3.42 -2.59
CA ALA A 84 -13.83 -3.70 -3.07
C ALA A 84 -14.66 -2.42 -3.30
N GLY A 85 -14.47 -1.38 -2.48
CA GLY A 85 -15.08 -0.06 -2.67
C GLY A 85 -14.62 0.64 -3.95
N MET A 86 -13.42 0.29 -4.44
CA MET A 86 -12.83 0.77 -5.70
C MET A 86 -13.10 -0.18 -6.89
N GLY A 87 -13.97 -1.17 -6.74
CA GLY A 87 -14.32 -2.13 -7.80
C GLY A 87 -13.48 -3.41 -7.84
N PHE A 88 -12.49 -3.56 -6.94
CA PHE A 88 -11.62 -4.74 -6.85
C PHE A 88 -12.16 -5.76 -5.85
N SER A 89 -13.36 -6.28 -6.10
CA SER A 89 -14.09 -7.15 -5.17
C SER A 89 -13.90 -8.67 -5.39
N ARG A 90 -13.07 -9.04 -6.39
CA ARG A 90 -12.88 -10.45 -6.78
C ARG A 90 -11.91 -11.19 -5.86
N GLN A 91 -10.87 -10.51 -5.38
CA GLN A 91 -9.87 -11.09 -4.49
C GLN A 91 -9.93 -10.48 -3.09
N LEU A 92 -9.37 -11.21 -2.15
CA LEU A 92 -9.14 -10.76 -0.78
C LEU A 92 -7.66 -10.46 -0.61
N TYR A 93 -7.36 -9.49 0.25
CA TYR A 93 -5.99 -9.08 0.53
C TYR A 93 -5.61 -9.53 1.93
N CYS A 94 -4.37 -10.00 2.05
CA CYS A 94 -3.81 -10.57 3.26
C CYS A 94 -2.51 -9.86 3.61
N GLY A 95 -2.25 -9.67 4.90
CA GLY A 95 -1.11 -8.94 5.41
C GLY A 95 -1.27 -7.42 5.45
N PRO A 96 -0.24 -6.71 5.94
CA PRO A 96 -0.18 -5.26 5.87
C PRO A 96 -0.14 -4.77 4.41
N VAL A 97 -0.69 -3.59 4.16
CA VAL A 97 -0.65 -2.94 2.85
C VAL A 97 -0.17 -1.50 2.96
N VAL A 98 0.32 -0.95 1.85
CA VAL A 98 0.77 0.45 1.75
C VAL A 98 0.07 1.12 0.59
N PHE A 99 -0.51 2.29 0.82
CA PHE A 99 -1.12 3.11 -0.21
C PHE A 99 -0.19 4.24 -0.64
N THR A 100 -0.05 4.43 -1.96
CA THR A 100 0.79 5.46 -2.61
C THR A 100 0.01 6.16 -3.72
N GLY A 101 0.55 7.25 -4.26
CA GLY A 101 -0.09 8.14 -5.23
C GLY A 101 -0.07 7.70 -6.69
N GLY A 102 0.21 6.43 -6.98
CA GLY A 102 0.46 5.94 -8.34
C GLY A 102 1.94 5.98 -8.71
N ALA A 103 2.22 6.12 -10.01
CA ALA A 103 3.56 6.22 -10.56
C ALA A 103 3.65 7.29 -11.65
N ASP A 104 4.84 7.87 -11.83
CA ASP A 104 5.13 8.78 -12.94
C ASP A 104 5.34 8.02 -14.28
N GLU A 105 5.69 8.75 -15.33
CA GLU A 105 5.91 8.20 -16.68
C GLU A 105 7.11 7.23 -16.74
N ASP A 106 8.06 7.37 -15.81
CA ASP A 106 9.25 6.51 -15.69
C ASP A 106 8.99 5.29 -14.78
N GLY A 107 7.79 5.19 -14.19
CA GLY A 107 7.40 4.11 -13.29
C GLY A 107 7.87 4.32 -11.84
N ASN A 108 8.33 5.52 -11.47
CA ASN A 108 8.68 5.82 -10.09
C ASN A 108 7.40 6.02 -9.26
N THR A 109 7.35 5.38 -8.09
CA THR A 109 6.23 5.52 -7.16
C THR A 109 6.12 6.95 -6.63
N LEU A 110 4.90 7.50 -6.71
CA LEU A 110 4.55 8.83 -6.20
C LEU A 110 3.91 8.76 -4.81
N GLY A 111 4.00 9.85 -4.06
CA GLY A 111 3.27 10.02 -2.81
C GLY A 111 1.79 10.31 -3.03
N LEU A 112 0.96 9.92 -2.07
CA LEU A 112 -0.41 10.41 -1.99
C LEU A 112 -0.41 11.94 -1.84
N SER A 113 -1.41 12.62 -2.41
CA SER A 113 -1.70 13.98 -1.98
C SER A 113 -2.19 13.98 -0.53
N GLU A 114 -1.97 15.08 0.19
CA GLU A 114 -2.44 15.19 1.58
C GLU A 114 -3.96 15.02 1.71
N GLU A 115 -4.70 15.54 0.74
CA GLU A 115 -6.16 15.39 0.65
C GLU A 115 -6.55 13.91 0.48
N LEU A 116 -5.92 13.20 -0.45
CA LEU A 116 -6.24 11.79 -0.69
C LEU A 116 -5.84 10.91 0.50
N ALA A 117 -4.72 11.21 1.15
CA ALA A 117 -4.32 10.54 2.38
C ALA A 117 -5.35 10.76 3.49
N GLU A 118 -5.91 11.97 3.64
CA GLU A 118 -6.97 12.26 4.63
C GLU A 118 -8.25 11.48 4.34
N VAL A 119 -8.74 11.56 3.10
CA VAL A 119 -9.94 10.84 2.67
C VAL A 119 -9.79 9.33 2.86
N LEU A 120 -8.59 8.78 2.60
CA LEU A 120 -8.30 7.37 2.81
C LEU A 120 -8.33 6.98 4.30
N LEU A 121 -7.77 7.81 5.19
CA LEU A 121 -7.83 7.56 6.64
C LEU A 121 -9.29 7.57 7.14
N GLU A 122 -10.08 8.55 6.74
CA GLU A 122 -11.50 8.63 7.08
C GLU A 122 -12.30 7.42 6.54
N LEU A 123 -11.99 7.00 5.31
CA LEU A 123 -12.58 5.80 4.70
C LEU A 123 -12.26 4.55 5.52
N VAL A 124 -11.00 4.36 5.91
CA VAL A 124 -10.56 3.23 6.73
C VAL A 124 -11.32 3.19 8.05
N GLU A 125 -11.38 4.30 8.78
CA GLU A 125 -12.09 4.37 10.06
C GLU A 125 -13.59 4.05 9.90
N ARG A 126 -14.23 4.60 8.88
CA ARG A 126 -15.64 4.31 8.58
C ARG A 126 -15.88 2.84 8.24
N LEU A 127 -14.98 2.21 7.50
CA LEU A 127 -15.08 0.80 7.15
C LEU A 127 -14.89 -0.09 8.39
N LYS A 128 -13.88 0.21 9.20
CA LYS A 128 -13.58 -0.49 10.46
C LYS A 128 -14.74 -0.39 11.45
N ALA A 129 -15.40 0.77 11.52
CA ALA A 129 -16.57 1.01 12.35
C ALA A 129 -17.86 0.30 11.86
N ASN A 130 -17.83 -0.42 10.73
CA ASN A 130 -18.98 -1.16 10.21
C ASN A 130 -18.85 -2.67 10.50
N PRO A 131 -19.35 -3.16 11.65
CA PRO A 131 -19.15 -4.55 12.07
C PRO A 131 -19.83 -5.56 11.15
N VAL A 132 -20.97 -5.21 10.56
CA VAL A 132 -21.68 -6.09 9.62
C VAL A 132 -20.84 -6.34 8.37
N ARG A 133 -20.25 -5.28 7.82
CA ARG A 133 -19.38 -5.38 6.64
C ARG A 133 -18.09 -6.15 6.96
N MET A 134 -17.46 -5.87 8.10
CA MET A 134 -16.23 -6.57 8.51
C MET A 134 -16.48 -8.06 8.75
N ALA A 135 -17.58 -8.41 9.42
CA ALA A 135 -17.96 -9.81 9.62
C ALA A 135 -18.22 -10.53 8.28
N ALA A 136 -18.93 -9.91 7.34
CA ALA A 136 -19.20 -10.51 6.04
C ALA A 136 -17.92 -10.79 5.23
N ILE A 137 -16.96 -9.87 5.24
CA ILE A 137 -15.66 -10.05 4.58
C ILE A 137 -14.84 -11.13 5.28
N THR A 138 -14.83 -11.12 6.63
CA THR A 138 -14.09 -12.10 7.43
C THR A 138 -14.60 -13.51 7.19
N ILE A 139 -15.92 -13.74 7.29
CA ILE A 139 -16.54 -15.06 7.05
C ILE A 139 -16.23 -15.55 5.64
N ARG A 140 -16.41 -14.69 4.62
CA ARG A 140 -16.09 -15.06 3.23
C ARG A 140 -14.60 -15.38 3.09
N GLY A 141 -13.74 -14.62 3.74
CA GLY A 141 -12.31 -14.79 3.68
C GLY A 141 -11.84 -16.07 4.34
N GLU A 142 -12.19 -16.30 5.59
CA GLU A 142 -11.86 -17.54 6.30
C GLU A 142 -12.31 -18.78 5.53
N ALA A 143 -13.54 -18.77 5.00
CA ALA A 143 -14.04 -19.87 4.18
C ALA A 143 -13.21 -20.09 2.90
N PHE A 144 -12.80 -19.01 2.23
CA PHE A 144 -11.92 -19.08 1.07
C PHE A 144 -10.53 -19.62 1.47
N MET A 145 -9.92 -19.04 2.50
CA MET A 145 -8.57 -19.40 2.94
C MET A 145 -8.51 -20.86 3.38
N ALA A 146 -9.52 -21.37 4.09
CA ALA A 146 -9.60 -22.77 4.50
C ALA A 146 -9.76 -23.76 3.33
N ALA A 147 -10.27 -23.31 2.18
CA ALA A 147 -10.45 -24.16 1.00
C ALA A 147 -9.20 -24.22 0.10
N TYR A 148 -8.31 -23.21 0.19
CA TYR A 148 -7.21 -23.01 -0.75
C TYR A 148 -5.81 -22.86 -0.10
N ARG A 149 -5.73 -22.91 1.23
CA ARG A 149 -4.49 -23.14 1.99
C ARG A 149 -4.44 -24.56 2.53
#